data_AF-A0A077WA81-F1
#
_entry.id   AF-A0A077WA81-F1
#
_cell.length_a   1.000
_cell.length_b   1.000
_cell.length_c   1.000
_cell.angle_alpha   90.00
_cell.angle_beta   90.00
_cell.angle_gamma   90.00
#
_symmetry.space_group_name_H-M   'P 1'
#
loop_
_entity.id
_entity.type
_entity.pdbx_description
1 polymer ?
#
loop_
_entity_poly.entity_id
_entity_poly.type
_entity_poly.pdbx_seq_one_letter_code
_entity_poly.pdbx_strand_id
1 'polypeptide(L)'
;MKCSIREYQSSDLDAVRKLYLEQSRRTERRRVVNSVIRHSTARRSWQAGIVGILSLQLTPVLTHRAAVLAMALWSAGIGLTWFFWLLERDRQRALEESQRMAQQLADIHEQQEGYNKVWVMTRDNQGLVGAVGLEYVSEEGEGRIWNLTGVESRIQLALVQKVIQFARQSEIDVLVEMKQSIPETVSS
;
A
#
# COMPACT_ATOMS: atom_id res chain seq x y z
N MET A 1 -22.51 13.82 -8.64
CA MET A 1 -21.65 13.60 -7.46
C MET A 1 -20.56 14.66 -7.49
N LYS A 2 -20.47 15.52 -6.48
CA LYS A 2 -19.46 16.58 -6.45
C LYS A 2 -18.28 16.09 -5.61
N CYS A 3 -17.07 16.34 -6.11
CA CYS A 3 -15.87 16.21 -5.32
C CYS A 3 -15.32 17.62 -5.10
N SER A 4 -14.87 17.92 -3.89
CA SER A 4 -14.28 19.20 -3.54
C SER A 4 -12.88 18.99 -2.99
N ILE A 5 -11.95 19.87 -3.38
CA ILE A 5 -10.60 19.91 -2.82
C ILE A 5 -10.57 21.07 -1.83
N ARG A 6 -10.09 20.79 -0.62
CA ARG A 6 -9.89 21.79 0.43
C ARG A 6 -8.53 21.59 1.10
N GLU A 7 -8.09 22.57 1.86
CA GLU A 7 -6.89 22.43 2.69
C GLU A 7 -7.13 21.42 3.81
N TYR A 8 -6.07 20.71 4.16
CA TYR A 8 -6.04 19.75 5.27
C TYR A 8 -6.32 20.46 6.60
N GLN A 9 -7.04 19.77 7.48
CA GLN A 9 -7.28 20.19 8.85
C GLN A 9 -6.78 19.09 9.79
N SER A 10 -6.36 19.44 11.00
CA SER A 10 -5.85 18.46 11.99
C SER A 10 -6.87 17.35 12.33
N SER A 11 -8.17 17.62 12.17
CA SER A 11 -9.24 16.61 12.32
C SER A 11 -9.26 15.55 11.22
N ASP A 12 -8.55 15.75 10.11
CA ASP A 12 -8.51 14.82 8.97
C ASP A 12 -7.50 13.69 9.14
N LEU A 13 -6.65 13.74 10.18
CA LEU A 13 -5.57 12.78 10.42
C LEU A 13 -6.06 11.33 10.41
N ASP A 14 -7.13 11.04 11.15
CA ASP A 14 -7.71 9.70 11.22
C ASP A 14 -8.33 9.26 9.89
N ALA A 15 -8.92 10.19 9.14
CA ALA A 15 -9.51 9.92 7.84
C ALA A 15 -8.43 9.60 6.78
N VAL A 16 -7.32 10.34 6.80
CA VAL A 16 -6.14 10.08 5.95
C VAL A 16 -5.51 8.73 6.29
N ARG A 17 -5.33 8.43 7.58
CA ARG A 17 -4.83 7.12 8.03
C ARG A 17 -5.72 5.99 7.53
N LYS A 18 -7.04 6.13 7.63
CA LYS A 18 -8.00 5.13 7.17
C LYS A 18 -7.93 4.93 5.65
N LEU A 19 -7.76 5.99 4.87
CA LEU A 19 -7.57 5.90 3.41
C LEU A 19 -6.32 5.12 3.03
N TYR A 20 -5.19 5.39 3.68
CA TYR A 20 -3.96 4.64 3.49
C TYR A 20 -4.17 3.14 3.76
N LEU A 21 -4.86 2.81 4.86
CA LEU A 21 -5.18 1.42 5.19
C LEU A 21 -6.09 0.77 4.15
N GLU A 22 -7.09 1.48 3.65
CA GLU A 22 -7.98 0.96 2.61
C GLU A 22 -7.24 0.71 1.30
N GLN A 23 -6.40 1.66 0.87
CA GLN A 23 -5.56 1.51 -0.31
C GLN A 23 -4.58 0.33 -0.17
N SER A 24 -3.99 0.17 1.02
CA SER A 24 -3.11 -0.96 1.33
C SER A 24 -3.85 -2.31 1.28
N ARG A 25 -5.06 -2.40 1.85
CA ARG A 25 -5.90 -3.62 1.81
C ARG A 25 -6.26 -4.06 0.40
N ARG A 26 -6.52 -3.12 -0.52
CA ARG A 26 -6.84 -3.46 -1.93
C ARG A 26 -5.68 -4.15 -2.65
N THR A 27 -4.45 -3.84 -2.27
CA THR A 27 -3.23 -4.44 -2.86
C THR A 27 -2.62 -5.54 -2.01
N GLU A 28 -3.14 -5.78 -0.79
CA GLU A 28 -2.66 -6.76 0.20
C GLU A 28 -2.59 -8.17 -0.39
N ARG A 29 -3.70 -8.68 -0.93
CA ARG A 29 -3.74 -10.05 -1.50
C ARG A 29 -2.69 -10.27 -2.58
N ARG A 30 -2.52 -9.29 -3.48
CA ARG A 30 -1.56 -9.41 -4.59
C ARG A 30 -0.11 -9.35 -4.08
N ARG A 31 0.17 -8.48 -3.09
CA ARG A 31 1.49 -8.38 -2.46
C ARG A 31 1.86 -9.64 -1.68
N VAL A 32 0.95 -10.15 -0.86
CA VAL A 32 1.16 -11.36 -0.07
C VAL A 32 1.37 -12.56 -0.98
N VAL A 33 0.55 -12.73 -2.02
CA VAL A 33 0.74 -13.82 -3.00
C VAL A 33 2.09 -13.71 -3.71
N ASN A 34 2.47 -12.53 -4.18
CA ASN A 34 3.79 -12.32 -4.80
C ASN A 34 4.94 -12.61 -3.83
N SER A 35 4.80 -12.21 -2.57
CA SER A 35 5.79 -12.46 -1.52
C SER A 35 5.92 -13.95 -1.20
N VAL A 36 4.80 -14.67 -1.10
CA VAL A 36 4.75 -16.13 -0.92
C VAL A 36 5.40 -16.85 -2.10
N ILE A 37 5.15 -16.43 -3.34
CA ILE A 37 5.75 -17.03 -4.54
C ILE A 37 7.27 -16.82 -4.56
N ARG A 38 7.76 -15.67 -4.09
CA ARG A 38 9.19 -15.36 -4.03
C ARG A 38 9.92 -16.08 -2.89
N HIS A 39 9.24 -16.39 -1.78
CA HIS A 39 9.83 -17.15 -0.68
C HIS A 39 10.09 -18.62 -1.08
N SER A 40 11.36 -18.97 -1.25
CA SER A 40 11.82 -20.29 -1.70
C SER A 40 11.29 -21.46 -0.87
N THR A 41 11.13 -21.26 0.45
CA THR A 41 10.61 -22.27 1.38
C THR A 41 9.12 -22.55 1.17
N ALA A 42 8.31 -21.51 0.97
CA ALA A 42 6.89 -21.63 0.68
C ALA A 42 6.66 -22.22 -0.73
N ARG A 43 7.47 -21.82 -1.71
CA ARG A 43 7.43 -22.43 -3.04
C ARG A 43 7.74 -23.92 -3.00
N ARG A 44 8.76 -24.35 -2.24
CA ARG A 44 9.13 -25.77 -2.09
C ARG A 44 8.04 -26.59 -1.39
N SER A 45 7.40 -26.06 -0.36
CA SER A 45 6.29 -26.77 0.31
C SER A 45 5.07 -26.90 -0.61
N TRP A 46 4.72 -25.86 -1.36
CA TRP A 46 3.62 -25.92 -2.34
C TRP A 46 3.92 -26.89 -3.48
N GLN A 47 5.15 -26.91 -3.99
CA GLN A 47 5.59 -27.88 -5.00
C GLN A 47 5.52 -29.31 -4.48
N ALA A 48 5.97 -29.57 -3.25
CA ALA A 48 5.86 -30.88 -2.61
C ALA A 48 4.39 -31.31 -2.43
N GLY A 49 3.50 -30.39 -2.07
CA GLY A 49 2.07 -30.64 -1.98
C GLY A 49 1.42 -31.00 -3.32
N ILE A 50 1.76 -30.28 -4.40
CA ILE A 50 1.25 -30.54 -5.76
C ILE A 50 1.76 -31.90 -6.27
N VAL A 51 3.04 -32.22 -6.05
CA VAL A 51 3.62 -33.53 -6.39
C VAL A 51 2.96 -34.65 -5.58
N GLY A 52 2.65 -34.40 -4.31
CA GLY A 52 1.84 -35.29 -3.47
C GLY A 52 0.45 -35.56 -4.06
N ILE A 53 -0.28 -34.51 -4.47
CA ILE A 53 -1.62 -34.66 -5.06
C ILE A 53 -1.56 -35.42 -6.40
N LEU A 54 -0.55 -35.15 -7.24
CA LEU A 54 -0.35 -35.86 -8.51
C LEU A 54 0.02 -37.33 -8.31
N SER A 55 0.83 -37.66 -7.30
CA SER A 55 1.22 -39.04 -7.00
C SER A 55 0.09 -39.89 -6.41
N LEU A 56 -0.95 -39.27 -5.86
CA LEU A 56 -2.21 -39.91 -5.42
C LEU A 56 -2.99 -40.55 -6.57
N GLN A 57 -2.92 -39.98 -7.78
CA GLN A 57 -3.57 -40.54 -8.97
C GLN A 57 -2.82 -41.75 -9.56
N LEU A 58 -1.54 -41.92 -9.19
CA LEU A 58 -0.65 -42.95 -9.74
C LEU A 58 -0.43 -44.14 -8.78
N THR A 59 -0.90 -44.08 -7.53
CA THR A 59 -0.67 -45.14 -6.53
C THR A 59 -1.91 -46.03 -6.31
N PRO A 60 -1.80 -47.34 -6.54
CA PRO A 60 -2.93 -48.28 -6.38
C PRO A 60 -3.11 -48.81 -4.94
N VAL A 61 -2.14 -48.64 -4.04
CA VAL A 61 -2.14 -49.26 -2.69
C VAL A 61 -2.65 -48.29 -1.63
N LEU A 62 -3.63 -48.72 -0.82
CA LEU A 62 -4.30 -47.90 0.20
C LEU A 62 -3.35 -47.24 1.23
N THR A 63 -2.32 -47.95 1.69
CA THR A 63 -1.34 -47.44 2.67
C THR A 63 -0.48 -46.32 2.11
N HIS A 64 -0.08 -46.41 0.84
CA HIS A 64 0.65 -45.35 0.15
C HIS A 64 -0.24 -44.13 -0.12
N ARG A 65 -1.53 -44.33 -0.41
CA ARG A 65 -2.50 -43.23 -0.54
C ARG A 65 -2.66 -42.43 0.75
N ALA A 66 -2.72 -43.10 1.90
CA ALA A 66 -2.82 -42.43 3.20
C ALA A 66 -1.57 -41.59 3.52
N ALA A 67 -0.37 -42.10 3.24
CA ALA A 67 0.88 -41.37 3.43
C ALA A 67 1.00 -40.14 2.50
N VAL A 68 0.57 -40.29 1.24
CA VAL A 68 0.57 -39.20 0.26
C VAL A 68 -0.47 -38.13 0.61
N LEU A 69 -1.67 -38.52 1.08
CA LEU A 69 -2.67 -37.61 1.62
C LEU A 69 -2.13 -36.84 2.84
N ALA A 70 -1.48 -37.53 3.77
CA ALA A 70 -0.87 -36.90 4.92
C ALA A 70 0.19 -35.86 4.49
N MET A 71 1.09 -36.20 3.57
CA MET A 71 2.08 -35.25 3.05
C MET A 71 1.47 -34.05 2.33
N ALA A 72 0.41 -34.25 1.54
CA ALA A 72 -0.31 -33.16 0.90
C ALA A 72 -0.97 -32.24 1.95
N LEU A 73 -1.57 -32.81 3.00
CA LEU A 73 -2.18 -32.06 4.10
C LEU A 73 -1.15 -31.24 4.88
N TRP A 74 -0.01 -31.84 5.21
CA TRP A 74 1.10 -31.18 5.90
C TRP A 74 1.72 -30.06 5.05
N SER A 75 1.90 -30.30 3.75
CA SER A 75 2.43 -29.31 2.81
C SER A 75 1.48 -28.12 2.64
N ALA A 76 0.17 -28.40 2.50
CA ALA A 76 -0.86 -27.37 2.45
C ALA A 76 -0.95 -26.59 3.77
N GLY A 77 -0.85 -27.27 4.91
CA GLY A 77 -0.85 -26.65 6.24
C GLY A 77 0.32 -25.67 6.42
N ILE A 78 1.54 -26.09 6.06
CA ILE A 78 2.72 -25.21 6.12
C ILE A 78 2.56 -24.00 5.17
N GLY A 79 2.04 -24.24 3.96
CA GLY A 79 1.76 -23.17 3.00
C GLY A 79 0.75 -22.15 3.52
N LEU A 80 -0.33 -22.60 4.15
CA LEU A 80 -1.35 -21.75 4.78
C LEU A 80 -0.78 -20.98 5.97
N THR A 81 -0.01 -21.62 6.84
CA THR A 81 0.62 -20.96 7.99
C THR A 81 1.55 -19.83 7.53
N TRP A 82 2.36 -20.06 6.50
CA TRP A 82 3.21 -19.01 5.90
C TRP A 82 2.39 -17.88 5.29
N PHE A 83 1.30 -18.21 4.58
CA PHE A 83 0.40 -17.21 4.03
C PHE A 83 -0.22 -16.33 5.12
N PHE A 84 -0.74 -16.93 6.19
CA PHE A 84 -1.32 -16.17 7.32
C PHE A 84 -0.27 -15.36 8.08
N TRP A 85 0.93 -15.90 8.29
CA TRP A 85 2.00 -15.17 8.95
C TRP A 85 2.46 -13.95 8.14
N LEU A 86 2.63 -14.10 6.82
CA LEU A 86 2.97 -13.00 5.93
C LEU A 86 1.84 -11.97 5.85
N LEU A 87 0.58 -12.42 5.82
CA LEU A 87 -0.58 -11.55 5.85
C LEU A 87 -0.61 -10.68 7.12
N GLU A 88 -0.38 -11.28 8.28
CA GLU A 88 -0.37 -10.54 9.55
C GLU A 88 0.81 -9.57 9.64
N ARG A 89 2.00 -10.01 9.21
CA ARG A 89 3.19 -9.15 9.16
C ARG A 89 2.99 -7.94 8.23
N ASP A 90 2.39 -8.14 7.05
CA ASP A 90 2.11 -7.05 6.12
C ASP A 90 1.03 -6.10 6.66
N ARG A 91 0.04 -6.60 7.41
CA ARG A 91 -0.96 -5.76 8.09
C ARG A 91 -0.34 -4.87 9.16
N GLN A 92 0.56 -5.41 9.97
CA GLN A 92 1.27 -4.63 10.99
C GLN A 92 2.12 -3.54 10.37
N ARG A 93 2.89 -3.87 9.32
CA ARG A 93 3.66 -2.87 8.56
C ARG A 93 2.78 -1.81 7.93
N ALA A 94 1.65 -2.20 7.34
CA ALA A 94 0.70 -1.24 6.77
C ALA A 94 0.10 -0.31 7.83
N LEU A 95 -0.11 -0.79 9.06
CA LEU A 95 -0.57 0.05 10.18
C LEU A 95 0.50 1.07 10.59
N GLU A 96 1.73 0.64 10.78
CA GLU A 96 2.86 1.52 11.12
C GLU A 96 3.12 2.55 10.02
N GLU A 97 3.16 2.10 8.75
CA GLU A 97 3.31 2.99 7.60
C GLU A 97 2.15 3.97 7.49
N SER A 98 0.89 3.53 7.70
CA SER A 98 -0.25 4.45 7.65
C SER A 98 -0.19 5.54 8.72
N GLN A 99 0.30 5.21 9.92
CA GLN A 99 0.50 6.20 10.99
C GLN A 99 1.61 7.16 10.62
N ARG A 100 2.75 6.64 10.15
CA ARG A 100 3.89 7.45 9.74
C ARG A 100 3.53 8.43 8.62
N MET A 101 2.81 7.98 7.59
CA MET A 101 2.41 8.82 6.46
C MET A 101 1.40 9.90 6.88
N ALA A 102 0.43 9.56 7.74
CA ALA A 102 -0.53 10.51 8.26
C ALA A 102 0.14 11.55 9.17
N GLN A 103 1.09 11.12 10.01
CA GLN A 103 1.90 12.00 10.85
C GLN A 103 2.71 12.98 10.02
N GLN A 104 3.40 12.51 8.97
CA GLN A 104 4.17 13.37 8.07
C GLN A 104 3.31 14.43 7.39
N LEU A 105 2.08 14.10 6.98
CA LEU A 105 1.15 15.10 6.44
C LEU A 105 0.74 16.14 7.49
N ALA A 106 0.57 15.73 8.75
CA ALA A 106 0.30 16.64 9.84
C ALA A 106 1.51 17.54 10.13
N ASP A 107 2.73 16.98 10.12
CA ASP A 107 3.98 17.72 10.35
C ASP A 107 4.20 18.78 9.25
N ILE A 108 3.99 18.43 7.97
CA ILE A 108 4.05 19.38 6.84
C ILE A 108 3.01 20.51 7.01
N HIS A 109 1.83 20.18 7.53
CA HIS A 109 0.80 21.18 7.80
C HIS A 109 1.16 22.10 8.98
N GLU A 110 1.75 21.57 10.05
CA GLU A 110 2.19 22.34 11.22
C GLU A 110 3.35 23.27 10.92
N GLN A 111 4.24 22.89 10.00
CA GLN A 111 5.44 23.68 9.69
C GLN A 111 5.11 25.07 9.14
N GLN A 112 3.94 25.31 8.52
CA GLN A 112 3.37 26.60 8.05
C GLN A 112 4.31 27.66 7.43
N GLU A 113 5.58 27.38 7.18
CA GLU A 113 6.56 28.33 6.68
C GLU A 113 6.45 28.43 5.15
N GLY A 114 5.75 29.49 4.72
CA GLY A 114 5.81 30.09 3.39
C GLY A 114 5.14 29.32 2.25
N TYR A 115 5.48 28.06 2.06
CA TYR A 115 5.21 27.32 0.82
C TYR A 115 4.75 25.87 1.01
N ASN A 116 4.81 25.36 2.25
CA ASN A 116 4.33 24.03 2.59
C ASN A 116 2.80 24.04 2.69
N LYS A 117 2.13 23.15 1.95
CA LYS A 117 0.67 23.02 2.00
C LYS A 117 0.21 21.60 1.80
N VAL A 118 -0.89 21.27 2.45
CA VAL A 118 -1.52 19.95 2.36
C VAL A 118 -2.96 20.12 1.92
N TRP A 119 -3.37 19.33 0.93
CA TRP A 119 -4.72 19.32 0.41
C TRP A 119 -5.37 17.95 0.57
N VAL A 120 -6.67 17.97 0.80
CA VAL A 120 -7.51 16.79 0.87
C VAL A 120 -8.67 16.93 -0.09
N MET A 121 -9.04 15.83 -0.72
CA MET A 121 -10.20 15.72 -1.58
C MET A 121 -11.31 14.99 -0.83
N THR A 122 -12.50 15.57 -0.80
CA THR A 122 -13.68 14.99 -0.18
C THR A 122 -14.77 14.73 -1.22
N ARG A 123 -15.59 13.70 -0.96
CA ARG A 123 -16.74 13.31 -1.78
C ARG A 123 -17.95 13.21 -0.85
N ASP A 124 -19.04 13.90 -1.22
CA ASP A 124 -20.20 14.20 -0.34
C ASP A 124 -20.69 13.03 0.53
N ASN A 125 -20.68 11.79 0.02
CA ASN A 125 -21.18 10.60 0.72
C ASN A 125 -20.10 9.60 1.17
N GLN A 126 -18.82 9.85 0.86
CA GLN A 126 -17.71 8.93 1.17
C GLN A 126 -16.65 9.56 2.09
N GLY A 127 -16.76 10.85 2.38
CA GLY A 127 -15.78 11.57 3.18
C GLY A 127 -14.51 11.84 2.40
N LEU A 128 -13.36 11.75 3.06
CA LEU A 128 -12.05 11.96 2.45
C LEU A 128 -11.78 10.82 1.45
N VAL A 129 -11.35 11.16 0.24
CA VAL A 129 -11.08 10.20 -0.85
C VAL A 129 -9.64 10.26 -1.38
N GLY A 130 -8.87 11.26 -0.97
CA GLY A 130 -7.43 11.38 -1.25
C GLY A 130 -6.82 12.59 -0.55
N ALA A 131 -5.50 12.56 -0.35
CA ALA A 131 -4.71 13.62 0.27
C ALA A 131 -3.37 13.77 -0.46
N VAL A 132 -2.78 14.95 -0.40
CA VAL A 132 -1.46 15.25 -0.96
C VAL A 132 -0.79 16.37 -0.16
N GLY A 133 0.50 16.23 0.10
CA GLY A 133 1.34 17.27 0.69
C GLY A 133 2.30 17.86 -0.34
N LEU A 134 2.57 19.14 -0.23
CA LEU A 134 3.68 19.83 -0.87
C LEU A 134 4.61 20.29 0.24
N GLU A 135 5.85 19.81 0.20
CA GLU A 135 6.94 20.24 1.06
C GLU A 135 7.94 21.00 0.19
N TYR A 136 8.25 22.24 0.56
CA TYR A 136 9.27 23.05 -0.07
C TYR A 136 10.60 22.83 0.63
N VAL A 137 11.60 22.40 -0.13
CA VAL A 137 12.95 22.17 0.38
C VAL A 137 13.80 23.39 0.05
N SER A 138 13.99 24.28 1.02
CA SER A 138 14.71 25.55 0.81
C SER A 138 16.16 25.38 0.36
N GLU A 139 16.81 24.25 0.69
CA GLU A 139 18.19 23.96 0.26
C GLU A 139 18.29 23.67 -1.23
N GLU A 140 17.22 23.16 -1.83
CA GLU A 140 17.16 22.76 -3.24
C GLU A 140 16.41 23.77 -4.10
N GLY A 141 15.60 24.65 -3.49
CA GLY A 141 14.74 25.60 -4.21
C GLY A 141 13.54 24.93 -4.89
N GLU A 142 13.21 23.68 -4.51
CA GLU A 142 12.23 22.85 -5.18
C GLU A 142 11.11 22.40 -4.24
N GLY A 143 9.90 22.30 -4.78
CA GLY A 143 8.73 21.72 -4.12
C GLY A 143 8.60 20.23 -4.41
N ARG A 144 8.55 19.42 -3.37
CA ARG A 144 8.39 17.96 -3.44
C ARG A 144 6.96 17.56 -3.10
N ILE A 145 6.35 16.76 -3.98
CA ILE A 145 5.03 16.19 -3.73
C ILE A 145 5.16 14.97 -2.82
N TRP A 146 4.61 15.08 -1.62
CA TRP A 146 4.56 13.98 -0.66
C TRP A 146 3.17 13.35 -0.58
N ASN A 147 3.17 12.05 -0.28
CA ASN A 147 2.02 11.34 0.24
C ASN A 147 0.74 11.47 -0.60
N LEU A 148 0.90 11.30 -1.92
CA LEU A 148 -0.22 11.21 -2.85
C LEU A 148 -1.07 9.97 -2.56
N THR A 149 -2.22 10.19 -1.94
CA THR A 149 -3.22 9.15 -1.72
C THR A 149 -4.45 9.38 -2.56
N GLY A 150 -5.04 8.29 -3.00
CA GLY A 150 -6.24 8.32 -3.83
C GLY A 150 -6.49 6.94 -4.39
N VAL A 151 -7.71 6.45 -4.15
CA VAL A 151 -8.12 5.11 -4.60
C VAL A 151 -8.25 5.05 -6.13
N GLU A 152 -8.62 6.18 -6.75
CA GLU A 152 -8.82 6.30 -8.20
C GLU A 152 -7.75 7.21 -8.80
N SER A 153 -7.18 6.85 -9.95
CA SER A 153 -6.17 7.68 -10.65
C SER A 153 -6.66 9.09 -10.97
N ARG A 154 -7.98 9.28 -11.14
CA ARG A 154 -8.60 10.60 -11.36
C ARG A 154 -8.50 11.51 -10.14
N ILE A 155 -8.58 10.95 -8.93
CA ILE A 155 -8.44 11.68 -7.66
C ILE A 155 -6.98 12.11 -7.50
N GLN A 156 -6.06 11.18 -7.73
CA GLN A 156 -4.63 11.45 -7.69
C GLN A 156 -4.24 12.57 -8.66
N LEU A 157 -4.71 12.50 -9.91
CA LEU A 157 -4.44 13.52 -10.92
C LEU A 157 -5.00 14.90 -10.54
N ALA A 158 -6.23 14.96 -10.01
CA ALA A 158 -6.84 16.22 -9.60
C ALA A 158 -6.08 16.87 -8.43
N LEU A 159 -5.61 16.07 -7.48
CA LEU A 159 -4.77 16.52 -6.35
C LEU A 159 -3.42 17.04 -6.85
N VAL A 160 -2.74 16.30 -7.73
CA VAL A 160 -1.45 16.74 -8.33
C VAL A 160 -1.63 18.03 -9.13
N GLN A 161 -2.69 18.14 -9.94
CA GLN A 161 -3.00 19.37 -10.68
C GLN A 161 -3.18 20.57 -9.74
N LYS A 162 -3.81 20.36 -8.58
CA LYS A 162 -3.97 21.42 -7.58
C LYS A 162 -2.63 21.87 -6.99
N VAL A 163 -1.75 20.92 -6.69
CA VAL A 163 -0.39 21.19 -6.19
C VAL A 163 0.42 21.98 -7.22
N ILE A 164 0.42 21.54 -8.48
CA ILE A 164 1.14 22.22 -9.58
C ILE A 164 0.60 23.64 -9.79
N GLN A 165 -0.72 23.82 -9.72
CA GLN A 165 -1.34 25.15 -9.82
C GLN A 165 -0.87 26.08 -8.71
N PHE A 166 -0.81 25.59 -7.47
CA PHE A 166 -0.33 26.38 -6.34
C PHE A 166 1.16 26.72 -6.49
N ALA A 167 1.99 25.74 -6.82
CA ALA A 167 3.42 25.97 -6.98
C ALA A 167 3.74 26.96 -8.11
N ARG A 168 3.01 26.92 -9.23
CA ARG A 168 3.12 27.93 -10.27
C ARG A 168 2.73 29.33 -9.79
N GLN A 169 1.72 29.45 -8.93
CA GLN A 169 1.32 30.74 -8.34
C GLN A 169 2.36 31.27 -7.34
N SER A 170 3.12 30.37 -6.74
CA SER A 170 4.16 30.68 -5.74
C SER A 170 5.58 30.69 -6.34
N GLU A 171 5.73 30.59 -7.66
CA GLU A 171 7.02 30.55 -8.37
C GLU A 171 7.97 29.44 -7.87
N ILE A 172 7.42 28.28 -7.50
CA ILE A 172 8.17 27.11 -7.05
C ILE A 172 8.31 26.10 -8.20
N ASP A 173 9.53 25.65 -8.45
CA ASP A 173 9.79 24.51 -9.33
C ASP A 173 9.40 23.20 -8.62
N VAL A 174 8.49 22.42 -9.21
CA VAL A 174 7.96 21.20 -8.59
C VAL A 174 8.59 19.96 -9.20
N LEU A 175 9.25 19.17 -8.36
CA LEU A 175 9.59 17.80 -8.69
C LEU A 175 8.42 16.87 -8.33
N VAL A 176 7.79 16.34 -9.37
CA VAL A 176 6.80 15.28 -9.24
C VAL A 176 7.52 13.94 -9.17
N GLU A 177 8.14 13.63 -8.04
CA GLU A 177 8.62 12.29 -7.79
C GLU A 177 7.44 11.44 -7.30
N MET A 178 6.76 10.75 -8.22
CA MET A 178 5.71 9.79 -7.86
C MET A 178 6.36 8.55 -7.24
N LYS A 179 6.83 8.68 -6.00
CA LYS A 179 7.13 7.53 -5.17
C LYS A 179 5.78 6.91 -4.82
N GLN A 180 5.33 5.98 -5.65
CA GLN A 180 4.20 5.14 -5.30
C GLN A 180 4.55 4.54 -3.92
N SER A 181 3.83 4.95 -2.89
CA SER A 181 4.02 4.48 -1.51
C SER A 181 3.68 3.00 -1.35
N ILE A 182 3.28 2.34 -2.43
CA ILE A 182 3.34 0.89 -2.56
C ILE A 182 4.76 0.59 -3.01
N PRO A 183 5.61 -0.02 -2.17
CA PRO A 183 6.89 -0.51 -2.65
C PRO A 183 6.61 -1.51 -3.77
N GLU A 184 6.84 -1.11 -5.01
CA GLU A 184 7.33 -2.05 -5.99
C GLU A 184 8.64 -2.53 -5.38
N THR A 185 8.58 -3.74 -4.83
CA THR A 185 9.70 -4.45 -4.22
C THR A 185 10.96 -4.18 -5.04
N VAL A 186 11.88 -3.42 -4.42
CA VAL A 186 13.23 -3.16 -4.89
C VAL A 186 13.81 -4.47 -5.41
N SER A 187 14.12 -4.47 -6.69
CA SER A 187 14.93 -5.49 -7.36
C SER A 187 16.28 -5.59 -6.69
N SER A 188 16.57 -6.76 -6.13
CA SER A 188 17.94 -7.22 -5.81
C SER A 188 18.18 -8.50 -6.61
#